data_AF-X6M547-F1
#
_entry.id   AF-X6M547-F1
#
_cell.length_a   1.000
_cell.length_b   1.000
_cell.length_c   1.000
_cell.angle_alpha   90.00
_cell.angle_beta   90.00
_cell.angle_gamma   90.00
#
_symmetry.space_group_name_H-M   'P 1'
#
loop_
_entity.id
_entity.type
_entity.pdbx_description
1 polymer ?
#
loop_
_entity_poly.entity_id
_entity_poly.type
_entity_poly.pdbx_seq_one_letter_code
_entity_poly.pdbx_strand_id
1 'polypeptide(L)'
;MYNTVRLWDIRSNKQIQVFNGHTDCVLSAEYSPFVIKNRIGYSNVICSGSWDNTIRFWDIRSNKKALYMIKGDEKIDDGIICLKFIELKKKNKTNDVKYDLTLCYGSCKGPIRIWR
;
A
#
# COMPACT_ATOMS: atom_id res chain seq x y z
N MET A 1 4.43 8.08 -18.45
CA MET A 1 3.71 6.92 -17.91
C MET A 1 4.31 6.49 -16.57
N TYR A 2 4.43 7.39 -15.58
CA TYR A 2 5.12 7.08 -14.32
C TYR A 2 4.17 6.98 -13.11
N ASN A 3 2.86 7.17 -13.35
CA ASN A 3 1.83 7.31 -12.32
C ASN A 3 0.88 6.09 -12.21
N THR A 4 1.29 4.95 -12.76
CA THR A 4 0.48 3.72 -12.74
C THR A 4 1.22 2.60 -12.04
N VAL A 5 0.52 1.83 -11.20
CA VAL A 5 1.04 0.57 -10.67
C VAL A 5 0.61 -0.55 -11.61
N ARG A 6 1.52 -1.47 -11.93
CA ARG A 6 1.25 -2.57 -12.86
C ARG A 6 1.65 -3.90 -12.21
N LEU A 7 0.73 -4.86 -12.26
CA LEU A 7 0.97 -6.21 -11.80
C LEU A 7 1.24 -7.11 -13.01
N TRP A 8 2.34 -7.85 -12.95
CA TRP A 8 2.80 -8.74 -14.02
C TRP A 8 2.89 -10.17 -13.50
N ASP A 9 2.45 -11.11 -14.33
CA ASP A 9 2.84 -12.51 -14.20
C ASP A 9 4.16 -12.71 -14.92
N ILE A 10 5.22 -12.96 -14.16
CA ILE A 10 6.56 -13.17 -14.70
C ILE A 10 6.66 -14.49 -15.48
N ARG A 11 5.87 -15.52 -15.12
CA ARG A 11 5.94 -16.83 -15.79
C ARG A 11 5.32 -16.77 -17.18
N SER A 12 4.20 -16.07 -17.32
CA SER A 12 3.53 -15.89 -18.62
C SER A 12 3.98 -14.62 -19.36
N ASN A 13 4.81 -13.78 -18.74
CA ASN A 13 5.23 -12.47 -19.23
C ASN A 13 4.04 -11.57 -19.63
N LYS A 14 2.93 -11.68 -18.89
CA LYS A 14 1.70 -10.94 -19.17
C LYS A 14 1.40 -9.96 -18.05
N GLN A 15 0.98 -8.76 -18.45
CA GLN A 15 0.43 -7.80 -17.51
C GLN A 15 -0.95 -8.30 -17.07
N ILE A 16 -1.08 -8.59 -15.77
CA ILE A 16 -2.34 -9.04 -15.16
C ILE A 16 -3.26 -7.83 -14.96
N GLN A 17 -2.70 -6.73 -14.42
CA GLN A 17 -3.51 -5.59 -14.00
C GLN A 17 -2.77 -4.26 -14.10
N VAL A 18 -3.54 -3.19 -14.31
CA VAL A 18 -3.09 -1.80 -14.22
C VAL A 18 -3.97 -1.06 -13.23
N PHE A 19 -3.31 -0.39 -12.29
CA PHE A 19 -3.95 0.47 -11.30
C PHE A 19 -3.65 1.92 -11.64
N ASN A 20 -4.71 2.65 -12.00
CA ASN A 20 -4.65 4.07 -12.32
C ASN A 20 -5.19 4.85 -11.13
N GLY A 21 -4.53 5.96 -10.79
CA GLY A 21 -5.06 6.87 -9.78
C GLY A 21 -4.02 7.82 -9.23
N HIS A 22 -2.76 7.43 -9.14
CA HIS A 22 -1.71 8.37 -8.78
C HIS A 22 -1.62 9.48 -9.85
N THR A 23 -1.37 10.70 -9.40
CA THR A 23 -1.24 11.87 -10.29
C THR A 23 0.22 12.18 -10.61
N ASP A 24 1.16 11.52 -9.93
CA ASP A 24 2.60 11.66 -10.13
C ASP A 24 3.31 10.30 -9.97
N CYS A 25 4.65 10.32 -10.04
CA CYS A 25 5.54 9.17 -10.03
C CYS A 25 5.29 8.26 -8.82
N VAL A 26 5.02 6.99 -9.10
CA VAL A 26 4.98 5.96 -8.06
C VAL A 26 6.41 5.58 -7.69
N LEU A 27 6.77 5.72 -6.42
CA LEU A 27 8.13 5.50 -5.92
C LEU A 27 8.28 4.25 -5.09
N SER A 28 7.18 3.75 -4.53
CA SER A 28 7.20 2.55 -3.69
C SER A 28 5.95 1.73 -3.88
N ALA A 29 6.08 0.40 -3.72
CA ALA A 29 4.97 -0.53 -3.67
C ALA A 29 5.31 -1.68 -2.71
N GLU A 30 4.33 -2.14 -1.95
CA GLU A 30 4.48 -3.26 -1.02
C GLU A 30 3.22 -4.12 -1.02
N TYR A 31 3.39 -5.43 -0.85
CA TYR A 31 2.27 -6.31 -0.54
C TYR A 31 1.78 -6.02 0.87
N SER A 32 0.49 -5.70 0.98
CA SER A 32 -0.15 -5.59 2.28
C SER A 32 -0.49 -7.00 2.78
N PRO A 33 -0.26 -7.31 4.07
CA PRO A 33 -0.68 -8.57 4.66
C PRO A 33 -2.19 -8.63 4.90
N PHE A 34 -2.92 -7.56 4.62
CA PHE A 34 -4.38 -7.57 4.63
C PHE A 34 -4.95 -8.36 3.46
N VAL A 35 -5.96 -9.15 3.78
CA VAL A 35 -6.86 -9.81 2.82
C VAL A 35 -8.25 -9.23 3.02
N ILE A 36 -8.88 -8.77 1.95
CA ILE A 36 -10.24 -8.24 1.99
C ILE A 36 -11.23 -9.22 1.36
N LYS A 37 -12.46 -9.25 1.86
CA LYS A 37 -13.56 -9.97 1.23
C LYS A 37 -14.28 -9.03 0.24
N ASN A 38 -14.26 -9.38 -1.03
CA ASN A 38 -14.97 -8.69 -2.10
C ASN A 38 -16.05 -9.61 -2.72
N ARG A 39 -16.71 -9.16 -3.80
CA ARG A 39 -17.77 -9.93 -4.48
C ARG A 39 -17.29 -11.23 -5.11
N ILE A 40 -15.99 -11.36 -5.38
CA ILE A 40 -15.34 -12.49 -6.04
C ILE A 40 -14.71 -13.44 -5.00
N GLY A 41 -14.66 -13.04 -3.73
CA GLY A 41 -14.12 -13.82 -2.62
C GLY A 41 -13.07 -13.05 -1.83
N TYR A 42 -12.09 -13.75 -1.27
CA TYR A 42 -10.95 -13.14 -0.60
C TYR A 42 -9.91 -12.65 -1.61
N SER A 43 -9.35 -11.46 -1.39
CA SER A 43 -8.37 -10.85 -2.27
C SER A 43 -7.24 -10.17 -1.50
N ASN A 44 -6.04 -10.28 -2.06
CA ASN A 44 -4.85 -9.63 -1.54
C ASN A 44 -4.85 -8.15 -1.92
N VAL A 45 -4.21 -7.35 -1.07
CA VAL A 45 -4.09 -5.91 -1.25
C VAL A 45 -2.63 -5.54 -1.54
N ILE A 46 -2.42 -4.65 -2.51
CA ILE A 46 -1.13 -3.97 -2.73
C ILE A 46 -1.24 -2.54 -2.23
N CYS A 47 -0.18 -2.05 -1.62
CA CYS A 47 -0.02 -0.66 -1.21
C CYS A 47 1.00 0.02 -2.13
N SER A 48 0.79 1.29 -2.50
CA SER A 48 1.77 2.07 -3.26
C SER A 48 1.88 3.51 -2.76
N GLY A 49 3.09 4.07 -2.78
CA GLY A 49 3.41 5.44 -2.40
C GLY A 49 3.94 6.23 -3.60
N SER A 50 3.58 7.50 -3.68
CA SER A 50 3.86 8.36 -4.84
C SER A 50 4.33 9.75 -4.43
N TRP A 51 4.99 10.41 -5.39
CA TRP A 51 5.34 11.83 -5.31
C TRP A 51 4.10 12.74 -5.24
N ASP A 52 2.91 12.25 -5.60
CA ASP A 52 1.65 12.96 -5.36
C ASP A 52 1.23 13.07 -3.88
N ASN A 53 2.14 12.71 -2.99
CA ASN A 53 1.99 12.70 -1.54
C ASN A 53 0.83 11.81 -1.06
N THR A 54 0.48 10.76 -1.82
CA THR A 54 -0.52 9.79 -1.42
C THR A 54 0.02 8.37 -1.33
N ILE A 55 -0.59 7.61 -0.43
CA ILE A 55 -0.48 6.16 -0.35
C ILE A 55 -1.83 5.59 -0.79
N ARG A 56 -1.82 4.63 -1.71
CA ARG A 56 -3.04 4.01 -2.24
C ARG A 56 -3.04 2.51 -2.04
N PHE A 57 -4.20 1.98 -1.70
CA PHE A 57 -4.43 0.55 -1.51
C PHE A 57 -5.24 0.00 -2.68
N TRP A 58 -4.82 -1.13 -3.22
CA TRP A 58 -5.35 -1.74 -4.43
C TRP A 58 -5.75 -3.18 -4.17
N ASP A 59 -6.99 -3.52 -4.50
CA ASP A 59 -7.43 -4.91 -4.56
C ASP A 59 -6.94 -5.54 -5.87
N ILE A 60 -6.18 -6.63 -5.78
CA ILE A 60 -5.62 -7.32 -6.95
C ILE A 60 -6.71 -7.96 -7.83
N ARG A 61 -7.89 -8.28 -7.28
CA ARG A 61 -9.00 -8.91 -8.00
C ARG A 61 -10.10 -7.92 -8.39
N SER A 62 -10.11 -6.71 -7.81
CA SER A 62 -11.08 -5.68 -8.19
C SER A 62 -10.55 -4.83 -9.33
N ASN A 63 -11.33 -4.73 -10.38
CA ASN A 63 -10.93 -3.98 -11.56
C ASN A 63 -11.05 -2.46 -11.31
N LYS A 64 -9.88 -1.84 -11.06
CA LYS A 64 -9.48 -0.48 -11.51
C LYS A 64 -9.55 0.71 -10.54
N LYS A 65 -10.02 0.58 -9.30
CA LYS A 65 -10.03 1.71 -8.34
C LYS A 65 -9.25 1.40 -7.07
N ALA A 66 -8.64 2.45 -6.50
CA ALA A 66 -8.08 2.38 -5.16
C ALA A 66 -9.20 2.09 -4.16
N LEU A 67 -8.96 1.14 -3.27
CA LEU A 67 -9.83 0.82 -2.15
C LEU A 67 -9.84 1.95 -1.12
N TYR A 68 -8.66 2.48 -0.85
CA TYR A 68 -8.42 3.45 0.19
C TYR A 68 -7.20 4.30 -0.18
N MET A 69 -7.16 5.52 0.34
CA MET A 69 -6.09 6.48 0.10
C MET A 69 -5.75 7.19 1.40
N ILE A 70 -4.45 7.27 1.70
CA ILE A 70 -3.90 8.10 2.77
C ILE A 70 -3.20 9.27 2.07
N LYS A 71 -3.46 10.49 2.55
CA LYS A 71 -2.76 11.69 2.10
C LYS A 71 -1.71 12.06 3.14
N GLY A 72 -0.47 12.22 2.71
CA GLY A 72 0.60 12.79 3.52
C GLY A 72 0.35 14.27 3.79
N ASP A 73 1.09 14.83 4.75
CA ASP A 73 1.06 16.26 5.03
C ASP A 73 1.72 17.01 3.87
N GLU A 74 1.00 17.94 3.23
CA GLU A 74 1.52 18.66 2.06
C GLU A 74 2.70 19.57 2.38
N LYS A 75 2.80 20.08 3.61
CA LYS A 75 3.89 20.98 4.02
C LYS A 75 5.12 20.18 4.44
N ILE A 76 4.89 19.09 5.16
CA ILE A 76 5.93 18.34 5.87
C ILE A 76 6.43 17.15 5.05
N ASP A 77 5.59 16.49 4.24
CA ASP A 77 5.94 15.20 3.64
C ASP A 77 6.44 15.29 2.18
N ASP A 78 5.75 16.05 1.33
CA ASP A 78 6.14 16.33 -0.07
C ASP A 78 6.51 15.09 -0.91
N GLY A 79 5.74 14.01 -0.75
CA GLY A 79 5.91 12.79 -1.54
C GLY A 79 6.35 11.60 -0.70
N ILE A 80 5.78 10.43 -1.02
CA ILE A 80 6.01 9.19 -0.29
C ILE A 80 7.05 8.34 -1.02
N ILE A 81 8.21 8.16 -0.38
CA ILE A 81 9.37 7.54 -1.01
C ILE A 81 9.52 6.06 -0.65
N CYS A 82 9.04 5.63 0.52
CA CYS A 82 9.14 4.24 0.97
C CYS A 82 7.96 3.83 1.84
N LEU A 83 7.67 2.53 1.81
CA LEU A 83 6.60 1.89 2.56
C LEU A 83 7.17 0.65 3.26
N LYS A 84 6.73 0.41 4.49
CA LYS A 84 7.03 -0.81 5.22
C LYS A 84 5.90 -1.24 6.14
N PHE A 85 5.34 -2.42 5.92
CA PHE A 85 4.51 -3.09 6.91
C PHE A 85 5.37 -3.75 8.00
N ILE A 86 4.98 -3.52 9.25
CA ILE A 86 5.62 -4.08 10.44
C ILE A 86 4.55 -4.78 11.27
N GLU A 87 4.78 -6.05 11.58
CA GLU A 87 3.99 -6.81 12.54
C GLU A 87 4.57 -6.62 13.94
N LEU A 88 3.79 -6.03 14.84
CA LEU A 88 4.16 -5.87 16.24
C LEU A 88 3.45 -6.94 17.07
N LYS A 89 4.24 -7.76 17.76
CA LYS A 89 3.72 -8.76 18.70
C LYS A 89 3.14 -8.05 19.92
N LYS A 90 1.84 -8.19 20.15
CA LYS A 90 1.22 -7.77 21.41
C LYS A 90 1.17 -8.97 22.36
N LYS A 91 1.88 -8.88 23.49
CA LYS A 91 1.70 -9.84 24.58
C LYS A 91 0.40 -9.48 25.31
N ASN A 92 -0.67 -10.23 25.04
CA ASN A 92 -1.86 -10.19 25.87
C ASN A 92 -1.71 -11.18 27.04
N LYS A 93 -2.43 -10.94 28.15
CA LYS A 93 -2.43 -11.83 29.32
C LYS A 93 -3.08 -13.19 29.04
N THR A 94 -3.80 -13.33 27.94
CA THR A 94 -4.36 -14.58 27.42
C THR A 94 -3.37 -15.19 26.42
N ASN A 95 -3.29 -16.53 26.33
CA ASN A 95 -2.42 -17.26 25.39
C ASN A 95 -2.74 -17.01 23.89
N ASP A 96 -3.53 -15.98 23.58
CA ASP A 96 -3.91 -15.58 22.23
C ASP A 96 -3.00 -14.41 21.79
N VAL A 97 -2.03 -14.73 20.94
CA VAL A 97 -1.06 -13.75 20.41
C VAL A 97 -1.76 -12.94 19.33
N LYS A 98 -2.12 -11.68 19.64
CA LYS A 98 -2.66 -10.74 18.67
C LYS A 98 -1.51 -9.95 18.02
N TYR A 99 -1.50 -9.89 16.69
CA TYR A 99 -0.58 -9.05 15.93
C TYR A 99 -1.26 -7.71 15.64
N ASP A 100 -0.61 -6.61 16.04
CA ASP A 100 -0.97 -5.27 15.58
C ASP A 100 -0.12 -4.98 14.33
N LEU A 101 -0.77 -4.83 13.18
CA LEU A 101 -0.09 -4.44 11.95
C LEU A 101 0.04 -2.93 11.91
N THR A 102 1.21 -2.45 11.53
CA THR A 102 1.51 -1.02 11.39
C THR A 102 2.15 -0.76 10.03
N LEU A 103 1.72 0.30 9.34
CA LEU A 103 2.37 0.78 8.13
C LEU A 103 3.27 1.95 8.48
N CYS A 104 4.56 1.81 8.22
CA CYS A 104 5.51 2.90 8.26
C CYS A 104 5.73 3.44 6.85
N TYR A 105 5.84 4.75 6.71
CA TYR A 105 6.20 5.36 5.43
C TYR A 105 7.15 6.54 5.62
N GLY A 106 8.12 6.63 4.73
CA GLY A 106 9.07 7.74 4.69
C GLY A 106 8.67 8.76 3.63
N SER A 107 8.92 10.02 3.93
CA SER A 107 8.68 11.13 3.01
C SER A 107 9.99 11.73 2.48
N CYS A 108 9.91 12.45 1.36
CA CYS A 108 11.09 13.05 0.73
C CYS A 108 11.79 14.09 1.62
N LYS A 109 11.06 14.74 2.55
CA LYS A 109 11.59 15.75 3.46
C LYS A 109 12.23 15.16 4.72
N GLY A 110 12.24 13.84 4.86
CA GLY A 110 12.90 13.13 5.97
C GLY A 110 12.00 12.53 7.05
N PRO A 111 10.76 13.01 7.32
CA PRO A 111 9.89 12.37 8.30
C PRO A 111 9.59 10.91 7.96
N ILE A 112 9.59 10.08 9.00
CA ILE A 112 9.02 8.74 8.96
C ILE A 112 7.74 8.76 9.79
N ARG A 113 6.63 8.39 9.16
CA ARG A 113 5.31 8.35 9.78
C ARG A 113 4.84 6.93 9.98
N ILE A 114 3.97 6.79 10.96
CA ILE A 114 3.40 5.52 11.38
C ILE A 114 1.88 5.63 11.26
N TRP A 115 1.28 4.70 10.51
CA TRP A 115 -0.15 4.54 10.35
C TRP A 115 -0.60 3.22 10.97
N ARG A 116 -1.64 3.26 11.81
CA ARG A 116 -2.22 2.14 12.56
C ARG A 116 -3.72 2.08 12.35
#